data_AF-A0A9E1RBS2-F1
#
_entry.id   AF-A0A9E1RBS2-F1
#
_cell.length_a   1.000
_cell.length_b   1.000
_cell.length_c   1.000
_cell.angle_alpha   90.00
_cell.angle_beta   90.00
_cell.angle_gamma   90.00
#
_symmetry.space_group_name_H-M   'P 1'
#
loop_
_entity.id
_entity.type
_entity.pdbx_description
1 polymer ?
#
loop_
_entity_poly.entity_id
_entity_poly.type
_entity_poly.pdbx_seq_one_letter_code
_entity_poly.pdbx_strand_id
1 'polypeptide(L)'
;MKKSIILGFIGAVITVLLSLGFSDLFQAWELQTLDARFQVRGSIETNPNIIMIDADDASAQQIGRWPWPRSLHTRMISFLSNENPGAIVYDILFSQPVDETEDRALAQATKNSGSMVYPFAVSLAGSGDATGKVALPEYFSDTQFKETIETKDYLSIESV
;
A
#
# COMPACT_ATOMS: atom_id res chain seq x y z
N MET A 1 54.45 24.17 -5.92
CA MET A 1 53.85 22.84 -5.64
C MET A 1 52.85 22.84 -4.48
N LYS A 2 53.18 23.36 -3.28
CA LYS A 2 52.23 23.34 -2.13
C LYS A 2 50.95 24.19 -2.33
N LYS A 3 51.05 25.36 -2.98
CA LYS A 3 49.91 26.28 -3.18
C LYS A 3 48.84 25.75 -4.15
N SER A 4 49.23 24.97 -5.17
CA SER A 4 48.30 24.38 -6.14
C SER A 4 47.49 23.21 -5.55
N ILE A 5 48.07 22.46 -4.61
CA ILE A 5 47.37 21.40 -3.87
C ILE A 5 46.31 22.00 -2.94
N ILE A 6 46.65 23.09 -2.24
CA ILE A 6 45.72 23.81 -1.35
C ILE A 6 44.54 24.38 -2.16
N LEU A 7 44.80 24.96 -3.33
CA LEU A 7 43.73 25.48 -4.20
C LEU A 7 42.77 24.39 -4.67
N GLY A 8 43.30 23.22 -5.06
CA GLY A 8 42.49 22.06 -5.45
C GLY A 8 41.65 21.52 -4.29
N PHE A 9 42.21 21.47 -3.08
CA PHE A 9 41.49 21.02 -1.88
C PHE A 9 40.35 21.99 -1.50
N ILE A 10 40.59 23.30 -1.57
CA ILE A 10 39.55 24.31 -1.33
C ILE A 10 38.42 24.17 -2.35
N GLY A 11 38.75 23.98 -3.63
CA GLY A 11 37.75 23.74 -4.68
C GLY A 11 36.92 22.49 -4.40
N ALA A 12 37.55 21.37 -4.02
CA ALA A 12 36.84 20.14 -3.68
C ALA A 12 35.93 20.30 -2.46
N VAL A 13 36.39 20.98 -1.41
CA VAL A 13 35.58 21.26 -0.21
C VAL A 13 34.39 22.16 -0.54
N ILE A 14 34.58 23.20 -1.37
CA ILE A 14 33.48 24.06 -1.83
C ILE A 14 32.47 23.25 -2.66
N THR A 15 32.91 22.42 -3.60
CA THR A 15 32.01 21.57 -4.39
C THR A 15 31.21 20.61 -3.51
N VAL A 16 31.85 19.99 -2.51
CA VAL A 16 31.15 19.11 -1.55
C VAL A 16 30.15 19.89 -0.71
N LEU A 17 30.52 21.06 -0.18
CA LEU A 17 29.61 21.90 0.60
C LEU A 17 28.44 22.43 -0.22
N LEU A 18 28.67 22.81 -1.48
CA LEU A 18 27.61 23.19 -2.41
C LEU A 18 26.73 21.98 -2.74
N SER A 19 27.30 20.80 -2.99
CA SER A 19 26.52 19.58 -3.26
C SER A 19 25.64 19.19 -2.07
N LEU A 20 26.13 19.38 -0.84
CA LEU A 20 25.38 19.07 0.38
C LEU A 20 24.32 20.14 0.68
N GLY A 21 24.62 21.43 0.45
CA GLY A 21 23.69 22.53 0.74
C GLY A 21 22.65 22.82 -0.35
N PHE A 22 22.93 22.46 -1.60
CA PHE A 22 22.01 22.69 -2.72
C PHE A 22 20.99 21.55 -2.92
N SER A 23 21.24 20.36 -2.37
CA SER A 23 20.28 19.24 -2.39
C SER A 23 18.87 19.68 -1.98
N ASP A 24 18.78 20.40 -0.87
CA ASP A 24 17.49 20.86 -0.33
C ASP A 24 16.91 22.04 -1.12
N LEU A 25 17.78 22.89 -1.71
CA LEU A 25 17.35 24.01 -2.54
C LEU A 25 16.74 23.53 -3.87
N PHE A 26 17.31 22.48 -4.47
CA PHE A 26 16.75 21.85 -5.66
C PHE A 26 15.45 21.09 -5.35
N GLN A 27 15.28 20.56 -4.14
CA GLN A 27 14.05 19.89 -3.74
C GLN A 27 12.84 20.83 -3.74
N ALA A 28 13.00 22.07 -3.24
CA ALA A 28 11.92 23.05 -3.26
C ALA A 28 11.49 23.40 -4.69
N TRP A 29 12.45 23.53 -5.61
CA TRP A 29 12.18 23.79 -7.02
C TRP A 29 11.54 22.58 -7.69
N GLU A 30 11.99 21.37 -7.36
CA GLU A 30 11.38 20.14 -7.86
C GLU A 30 9.91 20.06 -7.47
N LEU A 31 9.56 20.26 -6.19
CA LEU A 31 8.17 20.24 -5.71
C LEU A 31 7.30 21.29 -6.41
N GLN A 32 7.81 22.52 -6.59
CA GLN A 32 7.08 23.56 -7.32
C GLN A 32 6.84 23.19 -8.78
N THR A 33 7.86 22.63 -9.45
CA THR A 33 7.68 22.18 -10.85
C THR A 33 6.79 20.96 -10.94
N LEU A 34 6.80 20.07 -9.95
CA LEU A 34 5.90 18.91 -9.85
C LEU A 34 4.44 19.37 -9.77
N ASP A 35 4.14 20.31 -8.87
CA ASP A 35 2.80 20.88 -8.72
C ASP A 35 2.33 21.56 -10.02
N ALA A 36 3.20 22.35 -10.64
CA ALA A 36 2.90 22.98 -11.93
C ALA A 36 2.62 21.95 -13.03
N ARG A 37 3.39 20.85 -13.09
CA ARG A 37 3.16 19.76 -14.04
C ARG A 37 1.82 19.07 -13.78
N PHE A 38 1.43 18.85 -12.53
CA PHE A 38 0.11 18.30 -12.20
C PHE A 38 -1.04 19.22 -12.61
N GLN A 39 -0.88 20.54 -12.42
CA GLN A 39 -1.87 21.53 -12.86
C GLN A 39 -1.97 21.58 -14.39
N VAL A 40 -0.83 21.59 -15.10
CA VAL A 40 -0.78 21.63 -16.58
C VAL A 40 -1.33 20.34 -17.19
N ARG A 41 -1.04 19.18 -16.59
CA ARG A 41 -1.61 17.89 -17.01
C ARG A 41 -3.14 17.92 -16.96
N GLY A 42 -3.72 18.66 -16.00
CA GLY A 42 -5.15 18.75 -15.79
C GLY A 42 -5.75 17.50 -15.14
N SER A 43 -7.07 17.47 -15.06
CA SER A 43 -7.83 16.33 -14.53
C SER A 43 -7.73 15.14 -15.47
N ILE A 44 -7.38 13.98 -14.92
CA ILE A 44 -7.46 12.70 -15.64
C ILE A 44 -8.92 12.25 -15.56
N GLU A 45 -9.49 11.86 -16.70
CA GLU A 45 -10.84 11.30 -16.75
C GLU A 45 -10.88 10.01 -15.92
N THR A 46 -11.76 9.97 -14.92
CA THR A 46 -11.93 8.81 -14.05
C THR A 46 -12.95 7.86 -14.66
N ASN A 47 -12.76 6.56 -14.44
CA ASN A 47 -13.74 5.57 -14.87
C ASN A 47 -14.96 5.63 -13.93
N PRO A 48 -16.18 5.96 -14.42
CA PRO A 48 -17.36 6.12 -13.57
C PRO A 48 -17.82 4.80 -12.92
N ASN A 49 -17.29 3.66 -13.35
CA ASN A 49 -17.59 2.35 -12.77
C ASN A 49 -16.70 2.00 -11.57
N ILE A 50 -15.72 2.84 -11.23
CA ILE A 50 -14.83 2.64 -10.09
C ILE A 50 -15.18 3.65 -9.00
N ILE A 51 -15.50 3.14 -7.81
CA ILE A 51 -15.75 3.94 -6.62
C ILE A 51 -14.62 3.68 -5.64
N MET A 52 -14.01 4.75 -5.14
CA MET A 52 -12.97 4.70 -4.12
C MET A 52 -13.59 5.12 -2.78
N ILE A 53 -13.35 4.32 -1.74
CA ILE A 53 -13.81 4.57 -0.38
C ILE A 53 -12.57 4.81 0.48
N ASP A 54 -12.34 6.07 0.80
CA ASP A 54 -11.15 6.51 1.52
C ASP A 54 -11.42 6.77 3.00
N ALA A 55 -10.37 6.62 3.80
CA ALA A 55 -10.35 7.01 5.21
C ALA A 55 -9.47 8.26 5.37
N ASP A 56 -10.10 9.40 5.58
CA ASP A 56 -9.48 10.71 5.76
C ASP A 56 -9.86 11.38 7.10
N ASP A 57 -9.37 12.59 7.34
CA ASP A 57 -9.69 13.34 8.56
C ASP A 57 -11.18 13.65 8.71
N ALA A 58 -11.92 13.81 7.60
CA ALA A 58 -13.36 14.05 7.63
C ALA A 58 -14.11 12.79 8.09
N SER A 59 -13.72 11.63 7.57
CA SER A 59 -14.23 10.32 8.01
C SER A 59 -13.88 10.06 9.48
N ALA A 60 -12.69 10.46 9.95
CA ALA A 60 -12.28 10.30 11.34
C ALA A 60 -13.15 11.13 12.30
N GLN A 61 -13.58 12.32 11.88
CA GLN A 61 -14.48 13.17 12.66
C GLN A 61 -15.91 12.61 12.72
N GLN A 62 -16.38 11.94 11.66
CA GLN A 62 -17.76 11.45 11.56
C GLN A 62 -17.95 10.03 12.09
N ILE A 63 -17.02 9.13 11.77
CA ILE A 63 -17.10 7.68 12.01
C ILE A 63 -16.26 7.29 13.22
N GLY A 64 -15.21 8.07 13.51
CA GLY A 64 -14.27 7.83 14.59
C GLY A 64 -12.88 7.47 14.10
N ARG A 65 -11.95 7.39 15.06
CA ARG A 65 -10.52 7.23 14.77
C ARG A 65 -10.21 5.87 14.13
N TRP A 66 -9.34 5.88 13.13
CA TRP A 66 -8.73 4.69 12.55
C TRP A 66 -7.78 3.98 13.56
N PRO A 67 -7.67 2.63 13.55
CA PRO A 67 -8.41 1.66 12.74
C PRO A 67 -9.85 1.47 13.21
N TRP A 68 -10.77 1.35 12.26
CA TRP A 68 -12.18 1.12 12.54
C TRP A 68 -12.45 -0.31 13.05
N PRO A 69 -13.54 -0.52 13.81
CA PRO A 69 -13.92 -1.85 14.28
C PRO A 69 -14.32 -2.76 13.10
N ARG A 70 -14.12 -4.08 13.25
CA ARG A 70 -14.41 -5.04 12.18
C ARG A 70 -15.90 -5.09 11.87
N SER A 71 -16.75 -4.82 12.86
CA SER A 71 -18.19 -4.66 12.66
C SER A 71 -18.57 -3.56 11.63
N LEU A 72 -17.80 -2.48 11.52
CA LEU A 72 -18.02 -1.47 10.48
C LEU A 72 -17.69 -2.03 9.09
N HIS A 73 -16.56 -2.73 8.95
CA HIS A 73 -16.16 -3.37 7.70
C HIS A 73 -17.18 -4.43 7.24
N THR A 74 -17.69 -5.25 8.16
CA THR A 74 -18.77 -6.22 7.90
C THR A 74 -20.01 -5.56 7.32
N ARG A 75 -20.43 -4.42 7.90
CA ARG A 75 -21.59 -3.66 7.42
C ARG A 75 -21.33 -3.05 6.04
N MET A 76 -20.13 -2.51 5.82
CA MET A 76 -19.72 -1.94 4.53
C MET A 76 -19.72 -3.00 3.43
N ILE A 77 -19.11 -4.17 3.66
CA ILE A 77 -19.12 -5.28 2.69
C ILE A 77 -20.55 -5.71 2.38
N SER A 78 -21.40 -5.85 3.40
CA SER A 78 -22.80 -6.26 3.19
C SER A 78 -23.57 -5.25 2.36
N PHE A 79 -23.38 -3.95 2.63
CA PHE A 79 -24.01 -2.87 1.85
C PHE A 79 -23.54 -2.88 0.39
N LEU A 80 -22.23 -2.90 0.16
CA LEU A 80 -21.66 -2.88 -1.19
C LEU A 80 -22.03 -4.13 -1.98
N SER A 81 -22.09 -5.30 -1.34
CA SER A 81 -22.44 -6.55 -2.02
C SER A 81 -23.87 -6.56 -2.54
N ASN A 82 -24.81 -5.83 -1.89
CA ASN A 82 -26.18 -5.73 -2.35
C ASN A 82 -26.31 -5.00 -3.69
N GLU A 83 -25.33 -4.16 -4.05
CA GLU A 83 -25.26 -3.46 -5.33
C GLU A 83 -24.65 -4.33 -6.44
N ASN A 84 -24.30 -5.58 -6.15
CA ASN A 84 -23.74 -6.57 -7.08
C ASN A 84 -22.54 -6.06 -7.91
N PRO A 85 -21.50 -5.49 -7.26
CA PRO A 85 -20.31 -5.00 -7.96
C PRO A 85 -19.52 -6.14 -8.59
N GLY A 86 -18.77 -5.84 -9.66
CA GLY A 86 -17.88 -6.84 -10.28
C GLY A 86 -16.71 -7.25 -9.37
N ALA A 87 -16.26 -6.37 -8.47
CA ALA A 87 -15.28 -6.64 -7.44
C ALA A 87 -15.36 -5.61 -6.31
N ILE A 88 -15.01 -6.01 -5.10
CA ILE A 88 -14.78 -5.13 -3.94
C ILE A 88 -13.35 -5.36 -3.49
N VAL A 89 -12.50 -4.34 -3.63
CA VAL A 89 -11.07 -4.44 -3.32
C VAL A 89 -10.79 -3.68 -2.02
N TYR A 90 -10.21 -4.37 -1.06
CA TYR A 90 -9.67 -3.76 0.15
C TYR A 90 -8.18 -3.46 -0.05
N ASP A 91 -7.72 -2.29 0.39
CA ASP A 91 -6.30 -1.97 0.57
C ASP A 91 -5.95 -1.93 2.07
N ILE A 92 -6.46 -2.92 2.82
CA ILE A 92 -6.25 -3.06 4.26
C ILE A 92 -5.94 -4.52 4.54
N LEU A 93 -4.81 -4.75 5.21
CA LEU A 93 -4.39 -6.08 5.65
C LEU A 93 -4.90 -6.36 7.06
N PHE A 94 -5.82 -7.31 7.19
CA PHE A 94 -6.31 -7.81 8.47
C PHE A 94 -5.41 -8.93 9.01
N SER A 95 -4.20 -8.59 9.43
CA SER A 95 -3.14 -9.55 9.79
C SER A 95 -3.24 -10.16 11.18
N GLN A 96 -3.94 -9.50 12.10
CA GLN A 96 -4.04 -9.93 13.49
C GLN A 96 -5.51 -10.02 13.91
N PRO A 97 -5.89 -11.07 14.68
CA PRO A 97 -7.20 -11.12 15.30
C PRO A 97 -7.34 -9.99 16.32
N VAL A 98 -8.53 -9.44 16.44
CA VAL A 98 -8.84 -8.37 17.40
C VAL A 98 -9.95 -8.82 18.34
N ASP A 99 -11.04 -9.32 17.77
CA ASP A 99 -12.17 -9.90 18.49
C ASP A 99 -12.72 -11.06 17.65
N GLU A 100 -12.83 -12.24 18.26
CA GLU A 100 -13.21 -13.45 17.56
C GLU A 100 -14.62 -13.36 16.93
N THR A 101 -15.55 -12.70 17.60
CA THR A 101 -16.93 -12.57 17.12
C THR A 101 -16.96 -11.65 15.91
N GLU A 102 -16.30 -10.49 15.99
CA GLU A 102 -16.26 -9.57 14.85
C GLU A 102 -15.43 -10.12 13.68
N ASP A 103 -14.32 -10.82 13.95
CA ASP A 103 -13.48 -11.43 12.92
C ASP A 103 -14.24 -12.54 12.17
N ARG A 104 -15.01 -13.39 12.88
CA ARG A 104 -15.90 -14.37 12.25
C ARG A 104 -17.01 -13.71 11.43
N ALA A 105 -17.60 -12.63 11.94
CA ALA A 105 -18.64 -11.89 11.22
C ALA A 105 -18.10 -11.28 9.92
N LEU A 106 -16.90 -10.72 9.97
CA LEU A 106 -16.21 -10.18 8.80
C LEU A 106 -15.93 -11.28 7.77
N ALA A 107 -15.36 -12.41 8.20
CA ALA A 107 -15.07 -13.53 7.31
C ALA A 107 -16.34 -14.09 6.65
N GLN A 108 -17.46 -14.16 7.38
CA GLN A 108 -18.75 -14.58 6.83
C GLN A 108 -19.28 -13.58 5.80
N ALA A 109 -19.19 -12.27 6.06
CA ALA A 109 -19.59 -11.26 5.09
C ALA A 109 -18.74 -11.31 3.83
N THR A 110 -17.42 -11.50 3.96
CA THR A 110 -16.50 -11.72 2.85
C THR A 110 -16.91 -12.92 2.00
N LYS A 111 -17.25 -14.04 2.65
CA LYS A 111 -17.69 -15.27 1.97
C LYS A 111 -19.02 -15.05 1.24
N ASN A 112 -19.97 -14.37 1.86
CA ASN A 112 -21.29 -14.09 1.29
C ASN A 112 -21.24 -13.13 0.11
N SER A 113 -20.29 -12.18 0.12
CA SER A 113 -20.08 -11.23 -0.98
C SER A 113 -19.67 -11.91 -2.28
N GLY A 114 -18.79 -12.91 -2.21
CA GLY A 114 -18.31 -13.68 -3.36
C GLY A 114 -17.41 -12.92 -4.34
N SER A 115 -17.23 -11.60 -4.18
CA SER A 115 -16.50 -10.72 -5.10
C SER A 115 -15.39 -9.91 -4.41
N MET A 116 -14.90 -10.37 -3.27
CA MET A 116 -13.92 -9.66 -2.46
C MET A 116 -12.48 -9.97 -2.86
N VAL A 117 -11.64 -8.93 -2.89
CA VAL A 117 -10.20 -9.01 -3.11
C VAL A 117 -9.48 -8.28 -1.97
N TYR A 118 -8.42 -8.87 -1.45
CA TYR A 118 -7.66 -8.35 -0.31
C TYR A 118 -6.15 -8.44 -0.56
N PRO A 119 -5.34 -7.61 0.14
CA PRO A 119 -3.90 -7.75 0.10
C PRO A 119 -3.49 -9.01 0.88
N PHE A 120 -2.35 -9.59 0.48
CA PHE A 120 -1.68 -10.65 1.22
C PHE A 120 -0.22 -10.24 1.47
N ALA A 121 0.31 -10.63 2.63
CA ALA A 121 1.71 -10.41 2.96
C ALA A 121 2.51 -11.70 2.76
N VAL A 122 3.63 -11.61 2.05
CA VAL A 122 4.57 -12.72 1.87
C VAL A 122 5.82 -12.45 2.70
N SER A 123 6.21 -13.42 3.53
CA SER A 123 7.51 -13.41 4.20
C SER A 123 8.49 -14.24 3.39
N LEU A 124 9.53 -13.60 2.85
CA LEU A 124 10.62 -14.30 2.20
C LEU A 124 11.59 -14.77 3.30
N ALA A 125 11.46 -16.02 3.74
CA ALA A 125 12.42 -16.62 4.65
C ALA A 125 13.80 -16.63 3.96
N GLY A 126 14.78 -15.95 4.55
CA GLY A 126 16.18 -16.07 4.15
C GLY A 126 16.58 -17.54 4.20
N SER A 127 17.25 -18.00 3.15
CA SER A 127 17.82 -19.35 2.96
C SER A 127 18.22 -20.01 4.29
N GLY A 128 17.33 -20.85 4.83
CA GLY A 128 17.54 -21.49 6.14
C GLY A 128 16.37 -22.36 6.59
N ASP A 129 15.13 -21.87 6.48
CA ASP A 129 13.92 -22.65 6.78
C ASP A 129 12.77 -22.22 5.86
N ALA A 130 12.74 -22.80 4.66
CA ALA A 130 11.72 -22.54 3.63
C ALA A 130 10.41 -23.33 3.88
N THR A 131 9.91 -23.34 5.12
CA THR A 131 8.62 -23.96 5.50
C THR A 131 7.70 -23.01 6.25
N GLY A 132 8.01 -21.70 6.24
CA GLY A 132 7.13 -20.66 6.77
C GLY A 132 5.86 -20.50 5.96
N LYS A 133 4.91 -21.44 6.10
CA LYS A 133 3.52 -21.27 5.69
C LYS A 133 3.00 -20.00 6.36
N VAL A 134 2.63 -19.00 5.57
CA VAL A 134 1.85 -17.88 6.09
C VAL A 134 0.42 -18.40 6.21
N ALA A 135 0.16 -19.12 7.31
CA ALA A 135 -1.16 -19.67 7.56
C ALA A 135 -2.16 -18.52 7.68
N LEU A 136 -3.15 -18.50 6.80
CA LEU A 136 -4.32 -17.65 6.99
C LEU A 136 -4.93 -17.98 8.36
N PRO A 137 -5.40 -16.97 9.12
CA PRO A 137 -6.14 -17.24 10.35
C PRO A 137 -7.27 -18.24 10.09
N GLU A 138 -7.57 -19.11 11.06
CA GLU A 138 -8.53 -20.21 10.90
C GLU A 138 -9.89 -19.75 10.36
N TYR A 139 -10.34 -18.55 10.71
CA TYR A 139 -11.59 -17.97 10.24
C TYR A 139 -11.61 -17.58 8.75
N PHE A 140 -10.45 -17.47 8.09
CA PHE A 140 -10.35 -17.27 6.65
C PHE A 140 -10.19 -18.57 5.86
N SER A 141 -10.02 -19.72 6.53
CA SER A 141 -9.78 -21.01 5.85
C SER A 141 -10.92 -21.47 4.93
N ASP A 142 -12.15 -21.03 5.22
CA ASP A 142 -13.37 -21.38 4.47
C ASP A 142 -13.80 -20.34 3.42
N THR A 143 -12.94 -19.36 3.13
CA THR A 143 -13.20 -18.30 2.15
C THR A 143 -12.60 -18.65 0.78
N GLN A 144 -12.91 -17.86 -0.26
CA GLN A 144 -12.32 -18.06 -1.60
C GLN A 144 -10.81 -17.77 -1.67
N PHE A 145 -10.21 -17.33 -0.55
CA PHE A 145 -8.76 -17.19 -0.44
C PHE A 145 -8.09 -18.55 -0.55
N LYS A 146 -7.61 -18.88 -1.74
CA LYS A 146 -6.63 -19.94 -1.93
C LYS A 146 -5.24 -19.35 -1.74
N GLU A 147 -4.49 -19.90 -0.79
CA GLU A 147 -3.04 -19.71 -0.70
C GLU A 147 -2.42 -20.21 -2.02
N THR A 148 -2.24 -19.31 -2.98
CA THR A 148 -1.64 -19.67 -4.27
C THR A 148 -0.13 -19.58 -4.10
N ILE A 149 0.47 -20.57 -3.43
CA ILE A 149 1.92 -20.75 -3.40
C ILE A 149 2.35 -21.43 -4.70
N GLU A 150 2.11 -20.79 -5.84
CA GLU A 150 2.83 -21.11 -7.07
C GLU A 150 3.66 -19.87 -7.47
N THR A 151 4.58 -19.50 -6.59
CA THR A 151 5.60 -18.47 -6.82
C THR A 151 6.62 -18.89 -7.90
N LYS A 152 6.45 -20.05 -8.53
CA LYS A 152 7.42 -20.59 -9.49
C LYS A 152 7.33 -19.95 -10.88
N ASP A 153 6.16 -19.39 -11.23
CA ASP A 153 5.90 -18.95 -12.61
C ASP A 153 5.92 -17.43 -12.82
N TYR A 154 6.04 -16.62 -11.76
CA TYR A 154 5.93 -15.14 -11.87
C TYR A 154 7.26 -14.38 -11.73
N LEU A 155 8.36 -15.03 -11.34
CA LEU A 155 9.65 -14.35 -11.09
C LEU A 155 10.73 -14.65 -12.14
N SER A 156 10.42 -15.34 -13.23
CA SER A 156 11.31 -15.40 -14.40
C SER A 156 11.15 -14.15 -15.26
N ILE A 157 11.54 -13.00 -14.71
CA ILE A 157 12.00 -11.89 -15.54
C ILE A 157 13.47 -12.23 -15.84
N GLU A 158 13.69 -12.88 -16.98
CA GLU A 158 15.04 -12.98 -17.54
C GLU A 158 15.57 -11.56 -17.70
N SER A 159 16.67 -11.26 -16.99
CA SER A 159 17.44 -10.06 -17.18
C SER A 159 17.95 -10.03 -18.63
N VAL A 160 17.46 -9.09 -19.43
CA VAL A 160 18.10 -8.66 -20.68
C VAL A 160 19.32 -7.81 -20.34
#